data_AF-A0A541AXN4-F1
#
_entry.id   AF-A0A541AXN4-F1
#
_cell.length_a   1.000
_cell.length_b   1.000
_cell.length_c   1.000
_cell.angle_alpha   90.00
_cell.angle_beta   90.00
_cell.angle_gamma   90.00
#
_symmetry.space_group_name_H-M   'P 1'
#
loop_
_entity.id
_entity.type
_entity.pdbx_description
1 polymer ?
#
loop_
_entity_poly.entity_id
_entity_poly.type
_entity_poly.pdbx_seq_one_letter_code
_entity_poly.pdbx_strand_id
1 'polypeptide(L)'
;MSLVNLCIIKLNQEKIDLLIIIEHFNKYPLCTSNFISFMYFSKVYELIGQKLHTNVKGFLLLASFVNKLNKPLSASLSKRLSALGVLPAVELEFPVINRNPSLNSFWVSGFVTGEGSFTNFTRTRKNTQNETVKDLTLVMEVSQDSKDGYILIKTILG
;
A
#
# COMPACT_ATOMS: atom_id res chain seq x y z
N MET A 1 -13.84 -6.07 -24.33
CA MET A 1 -13.73 -6.42 -22.90
C MET A 1 -12.53 -7.33 -22.73
N SER A 2 -11.42 -6.81 -22.20
CA SER A 2 -10.28 -7.63 -21.81
C SER A 2 -10.62 -8.30 -20.48
N LEU A 3 -10.66 -9.63 -20.45
CA LEU A 3 -10.75 -10.39 -19.20
C LEU A 3 -9.42 -10.23 -18.46
N VAL A 4 -9.43 -9.48 -17.36
CA VAL A 4 -8.30 -9.48 -16.43
C VAL A 4 -8.39 -10.78 -15.63
N ASN A 5 -7.52 -11.74 -15.94
CA ASN A 5 -7.37 -12.94 -15.12
C ASN A 5 -6.59 -12.56 -13.86
N LEU A 6 -7.31 -12.36 -12.75
CA LEU A 6 -6.73 -11.99 -11.47
C LEU A 6 -6.50 -13.25 -10.61
N CYS A 7 -5.26 -13.51 -10.21
CA CYS A 7 -4.93 -14.47 -9.15
C CYS A 7 -4.68 -13.72 -7.84
N ILE A 8 -5.30 -14.14 -6.75
CA ILE A 8 -5.15 -13.51 -5.43
C ILE A 8 -4.36 -14.45 -4.53
N ILE A 9 -3.18 -14.01 -4.10
CA ILE A 9 -2.45 -14.67 -3.01
C ILE A 9 -2.98 -14.10 -1.69
N LYS A 10 -3.61 -14.96 -0.89
CA LYS A 10 -4.14 -14.60 0.42
C LYS A 10 -3.56 -15.51 1.49
N LEU A 11 -2.91 -14.92 2.49
CA LEU A 11 -2.50 -15.63 3.69
C LEU A 11 -3.66 -15.61 4.68
N ASN A 12 -4.08 -16.78 5.16
CA ASN A 12 -5.15 -16.92 6.14
C ASN A 12 -4.57 -17.31 7.50
N GLN A 13 -4.91 -16.53 8.53
CA GLN A 13 -5.08 -16.81 9.97
C GLN A 13 -4.19 -17.80 10.76
N GLU A 14 -3.27 -18.54 10.16
CA GLU A 14 -2.24 -19.21 10.93
C GLU A 14 -1.32 -18.15 11.53
N LYS A 15 -1.19 -18.20 12.85
CA LYS A 15 -0.42 -17.21 13.62
C LYS A 15 1.02 -17.11 13.10
N ILE A 16 1.57 -18.22 12.60
CA ILE A 16 2.94 -18.36 12.11
C ILE A 16 3.15 -17.56 10.81
N ASP A 17 2.25 -17.70 9.84
CA ASP A 17 2.38 -17.04 8.52
C ASP A 17 2.39 -15.52 8.64
N LEU A 18 1.50 -14.97 9.46
CA LEU A 18 1.43 -13.52 9.66
C LEU A 18 2.64 -12.98 10.45
N LEU A 19 3.18 -13.76 11.38
CA LEU A 19 4.37 -13.36 12.13
C LEU A 19 5.58 -13.22 11.20
N ILE A 20 5.78 -14.17 10.28
CA ILE A 20 6.87 -14.13 9.29
C ILE A 20 6.78 -12.86 8.44
N ILE A 21 5.57 -12.48 8.01
CA ILE A 21 5.34 -11.26 7.23
C ILE A 21 5.64 -10.00 8.05
N ILE A 22 5.19 -9.96 9.31
CA ILE A 22 5.45 -8.83 10.20
C ILE A 22 6.96 -8.68 10.44
N GLU A 23 7.66 -9.79 10.73
CA GLU A 23 9.12 -9.79 10.90
C GLU A 23 9.85 -9.35 9.64
N HIS A 24 9.40 -9.80 8.46
CA HIS A 24 9.95 -9.37 7.17
C HIS A 24 9.86 -7.86 6.99
N PHE A 25 8.67 -7.27 7.16
CA PHE A 25 8.47 -5.83 6.96
C PHE A 25 9.02 -4.97 8.10
N ASN A 26 9.23 -5.53 9.30
CA ASN A 26 10.02 -4.86 10.33
C ASN A 26 11.50 -4.77 9.94
N LYS A 27 12.05 -5.83 9.30
CA LYS A 27 13.44 -5.86 8.84
C LYS A 27 13.65 -5.08 7.53
N TYR A 28 12.67 -5.09 6.65
CA TYR A 28 12.68 -4.41 5.35
C TYR A 28 11.45 -3.50 5.25
N PRO A 29 11.50 -2.30 5.85
CA PRO A 29 10.35 -1.41 5.92
C PRO A 29 9.81 -0.98 4.56
N LEU A 30 8.49 -0.87 4.48
CA LEU A 30 7.81 -0.26 3.33
C LEU A 30 8.21 1.21 3.21
N CYS A 31 8.50 1.65 1.97
CA CYS A 31 8.95 3.02 1.71
C CYS A 31 7.80 3.99 1.38
N THR A 32 6.59 3.48 1.13
CA THR A 32 5.40 4.29 0.81
C THR A 32 4.50 4.47 2.03
N SER A 33 3.41 5.23 1.89
CA SER A 33 2.39 5.41 2.92
C SER A 33 1.73 4.10 3.39
N ASN A 34 1.87 3.01 2.63
CA ASN A 34 1.47 1.67 3.07
C ASN A 34 2.16 1.22 4.36
N PHE A 35 3.32 1.81 4.71
CA PHE A 35 3.98 1.61 6.00
C PHE A 35 3.04 1.92 7.17
N ILE A 36 2.28 3.00 7.12
CA ILE A 36 1.35 3.39 8.19
C ILE A 36 0.29 2.30 8.40
N SER A 37 -0.31 1.83 7.30
CA SER A 37 -1.31 0.78 7.35
C SER A 37 -0.74 -0.55 7.84
N PHE A 38 0.50 -0.87 7.46
CA PHE A 38 1.23 -2.03 8.00
C PHE A 38 1.44 -1.91 9.51
N MET A 39 1.82 -0.74 10.03
CA MET A 39 2.03 -0.57 11.46
C MET A 39 0.73 -0.72 12.27
N TYR A 40 -0.38 -0.15 11.76
CA TYR A 40 -1.70 -0.38 12.35
C TYR A 40 -2.11 -1.86 12.29
N PHE A 41 -1.83 -2.54 11.18
CA PHE A 41 -2.08 -3.98 11.03
C PHE A 41 -1.29 -4.81 12.06
N SER A 42 0.01 -4.54 12.20
CA SER A 42 0.89 -5.19 13.17
C SER A 42 0.40 -4.96 14.60
N LYS A 43 -0.10 -3.75 14.92
CA LYS A 43 -0.71 -3.48 16.23
C LYS A 43 -1.99 -4.28 16.46
N VAL A 44 -2.88 -4.35 15.47
CA VAL A 44 -4.09 -5.18 15.55
C VAL A 44 -3.72 -6.65 15.80
N TYR A 45 -2.73 -7.18 15.07
CA TYR A 45 -2.25 -8.54 15.25
C TYR A 45 -1.73 -8.81 16.67
N GLU A 46 -0.93 -7.88 17.23
CA GLU A 46 -0.45 -7.95 18.62
C GLU A 46 -1.61 -8.04 19.63
N LEU A 47 -2.61 -7.16 19.50
CA LEU A 47 -3.78 -7.10 20.39
C LEU A 47 -4.65 -8.37 20.29
N ILE A 48 -4.75 -8.97 19.09
CA ILE A 48 -5.40 -10.27 18.90
C ILE A 48 -4.61 -11.36 19.61
N GLY A 49 -3.28 -11.36 19.48
CA GLY A 49 -2.39 -12.31 20.15
C GLY A 49 -2.50 -12.27 21.68
N GLN A 50 -2.73 -11.08 22.25
CA GLN A 50 -2.99 -10.86 23.68
C GLN A 50 -4.43 -11.21 24.11
N LYS A 51 -5.29 -11.66 23.18
CA LYS A 51 -6.72 -11.98 23.41
C LYS A 51 -7.55 -10.81 23.94
N LEU A 52 -7.13 -9.56 23.74
CA LEU A 52 -7.87 -8.39 24.26
C LEU A 52 -9.25 -8.23 23.63
N HIS A 53 -9.44 -8.73 22.41
CA HIS A 53 -10.72 -8.75 21.70
C HIS A 53 -11.81 -9.61 22.38
N THR A 54 -11.48 -10.41 23.39
CA THR A 54 -12.43 -11.29 24.08
C THR A 54 -13.36 -10.58 25.06
N ASN A 55 -13.10 -9.31 25.36
CA ASN A 55 -13.99 -8.48 26.17
C ASN A 55 -14.37 -7.19 25.41
N VAL A 56 -15.48 -6.57 25.82
CA VAL A 56 -16.04 -5.40 25.12
C VAL A 56 -15.03 -4.25 25.02
N LYS A 57 -14.31 -3.93 26.10
CA LYS A 57 -13.33 -2.84 26.11
C LYS A 57 -12.21 -3.07 25.09
N GLY A 58 -11.62 -4.26 25.09
CA GLY A 58 -10.54 -4.59 24.15
C GLY A 58 -11.05 -4.82 22.72
N PHE A 59 -12.29 -5.26 22.53
CA PHE A 59 -12.92 -5.31 21.22
C PHE A 59 -13.14 -3.91 20.62
N LEU A 60 -13.66 -2.96 21.41
CA LEU A 60 -13.81 -1.57 20.98
C LEU A 60 -12.45 -0.92 20.69
N LEU A 61 -11.42 -1.20 21.49
CA LEU A 61 -10.05 -0.76 21.22
C LEU A 61 -9.54 -1.31 19.89
N LEU A 62 -9.72 -2.61 19.64
CA LEU A 62 -9.31 -3.24 18.39
C LEU A 62 -10.07 -2.65 17.20
N ALA A 63 -11.38 -2.42 17.34
CA ALA A 63 -12.18 -1.77 16.31
C ALA A 63 -11.68 -0.36 15.98
N SER A 64 -11.24 0.42 16.98
CA SER A 64 -10.62 1.73 16.74
C SER A 64 -9.35 1.64 15.88
N PHE A 65 -8.49 0.65 16.13
CA PHE A 65 -7.30 0.44 15.31
C PHE A 65 -7.63 -0.06 13.90
N VAL A 66 -8.61 -0.97 13.76
CA VAL A 66 -9.08 -1.43 12.44
C VAL A 66 -9.64 -0.25 11.64
N ASN A 67 -10.30 0.70 12.30
CA ASN A 67 -10.83 1.90 11.65
C ASN A 67 -9.75 2.85 11.10
N LYS A 68 -8.48 2.68 11.49
CA LYS A 68 -7.32 3.42 10.95
C LYS A 68 -6.67 2.75 9.73
N LEU A 69 -7.08 1.53 9.37
CA LEU A 69 -6.61 0.86 8.16
C LEU A 69 -7.22 1.49 6.90
N ASN A 70 -6.77 1.03 5.73
CA ASN A 70 -7.12 1.55 4.40
C ASN A 70 -8.62 1.76 4.14
N LYS A 71 -9.48 0.99 4.81
CA LYS A 71 -10.94 1.14 4.74
C LYS A 71 -11.48 1.33 6.14
N PRO A 72 -12.09 2.49 6.44
CA PRO A 72 -12.76 2.68 7.72
C PRO A 72 -13.94 1.71 7.86
N LEU A 73 -14.42 1.56 9.09
CA LEU A 73 -15.58 0.74 9.40
C LEU A 73 -16.81 1.26 8.64
N SER A 74 -17.61 0.34 8.11
CA SER A 74 -18.84 0.71 7.41
C SER A 74 -19.83 1.38 8.37
N ALA A 75 -20.68 2.28 7.87
CA ALA A 75 -21.66 2.99 8.70
C ALA A 75 -22.57 2.02 9.50
N SER A 76 -22.95 0.90 8.88
CA SER A 76 -23.72 -0.17 9.55
C SER A 76 -22.96 -0.79 10.72
N LEU A 77 -21.67 -1.11 10.53
CA LEU A 77 -20.84 -1.67 11.58
C LEU A 77 -20.58 -0.66 12.70
N SER A 78 -20.25 0.58 12.35
CA SER A 78 -20.07 1.67 13.32
C SER A 78 -21.31 1.88 14.18
N LYS A 79 -22.51 1.88 13.58
CA LYS A 79 -23.78 1.97 14.32
C LYS A 79 -23.97 0.81 15.32
N ARG A 80 -23.63 -0.42 14.92
CA ARG A 80 -23.71 -1.59 15.81
C ARG A 80 -22.69 -1.51 16.95
N LEU A 81 -21.49 -1.00 16.68
CA LEU A 81 -20.44 -0.83 17.69
C LEU A 81 -20.80 0.25 18.72
N SER A 82 -21.45 1.34 18.29
CA SER A 82 -21.91 2.38 19.22
C SER A 82 -22.89 1.87 20.28
N ALA A 83 -23.60 0.77 20.02
CA ALA A 83 -24.46 0.12 21.02
C ALA A 83 -23.66 -0.60 22.13
N LEU A 84 -22.40 -0.95 21.87
CA LEU A 84 -21.50 -1.59 22.84
C LEU A 84 -20.68 -0.56 23.64
N GLY A 85 -20.43 0.62 23.06
CA GLY A 85 -19.72 1.71 23.71
C GLY A 85 -19.07 2.67 22.72
N VAL A 86 -18.42 3.70 23.25
CA VAL A 86 -17.67 4.69 22.45
C VAL A 86 -16.35 4.08 22.00
N LEU A 87 -16.01 4.23 20.72
CA LEU A 87 -14.70 3.85 20.19
C LEU A 87 -13.63 4.77 20.79
N PRO A 88 -12.60 4.23 21.48
CA PRO A 88 -11.52 5.05 22.01
C PRO A 88 -10.74 5.71 20.87
N ALA A 89 -10.31 6.95 21.08
CA ALA A 89 -9.37 7.60 20.18
C ALA A 89 -8.02 6.87 20.27
N VAL A 90 -7.53 6.37 19.13
CA VAL A 90 -6.23 5.71 19.03
C VAL A 90 -5.40 6.39 17.97
N GLU A 91 -4.13 6.57 18.26
CA GLU A 91 -3.10 6.98 17.32
C GLU A 91 -1.83 6.25 17.71
N LEU A 92 -1.06 5.79 16.73
CA LEU A 92 0.28 5.27 16.98
C LEU A 92 1.27 6.41 16.76
N GLU A 93 2.25 6.51 17.65
CA GLU A 93 3.41 7.36 17.40
C GLU A 93 4.25 6.70 16.32
N PHE A 94 4.26 7.29 15.12
CA PHE A 94 5.09 6.83 14.02
C PHE A 94 6.32 7.70 13.89
N PRO A 95 7.49 7.13 13.51
CA PRO A 95 8.52 7.95 12.91
C PRO A 95 7.91 8.65 11.69
N VAL A 96 8.14 9.95 11.56
CA VAL A 96 7.70 10.74 10.39
C VAL A 96 8.15 9.97 9.15
N ILE A 97 7.22 9.71 8.22
CA ILE A 97 7.57 9.04 6.95
C ILE A 97 8.79 9.75 6.39
N ASN A 98 9.87 9.01 6.23
CA ASN A 98 11.07 9.55 5.63
C ASN A 98 10.74 9.86 4.17
N ARG A 99 10.48 11.14 3.87
CA ARG A 99 10.20 11.62 2.51
C ARG A 99 11.46 11.67 1.62
N ASN A 100 12.59 11.16 2.12
CA ASN A 100 13.81 10.92 1.37
C ASN A 100 14.41 9.54 1.72
N PRO A 101 13.69 8.43 1.45
CA PRO A 101 14.16 7.10 1.80
C PRO A 101 15.35 6.70 0.91
N SER A 102 16.34 6.02 1.46
CA SER A 102 17.40 5.39 0.65
C SER A 102 16.81 4.15 -0.04
N LEU A 103 16.56 4.24 -1.35
CA LEU A 103 15.95 3.15 -2.11
C LEU A 103 17.03 2.20 -2.63
N ASN A 104 16.93 0.93 -2.26
CA ASN A 104 17.76 -0.14 -2.81
C ASN A 104 17.31 -0.43 -4.26
N SER A 105 18.24 -0.75 -5.16
CA SER A 105 17.95 -1.14 -6.55
C SER A 105 16.96 -2.30 -6.67
N PHE A 106 17.01 -3.29 -5.76
CA PHE A 106 16.03 -4.39 -5.71
C PHE A 106 14.64 -3.91 -5.32
N TRP A 107 14.55 -2.91 -4.44
CA TRP A 107 13.27 -2.29 -4.09
C TRP A 107 12.69 -1.55 -5.30
N VAL A 108 13.52 -0.75 -6.01
CA VAL A 108 13.10 -0.03 -7.23
C VAL A 108 12.62 -1.02 -8.28
N SER A 109 13.35 -2.12 -8.50
CA SER A 109 12.93 -3.16 -9.45
C SER A 109 11.58 -3.75 -9.08
N GLY A 110 11.38 -4.15 -7.82
CA GLY A 110 10.10 -4.72 -7.37
C GLY A 110 8.95 -3.73 -7.46
N PHE A 111 9.21 -2.46 -7.12
CA PHE A 111 8.25 -1.38 -7.23
C PHE A 111 7.83 -1.13 -8.69
N VAL A 112 8.79 -1.05 -9.61
CA VAL A 112 8.54 -0.93 -11.06
C VAL A 112 7.80 -2.15 -11.60
N THR A 113 8.06 -3.36 -11.10
CA THR A 113 7.30 -4.56 -11.53
C THR A 113 5.82 -4.46 -11.15
N GLY A 114 5.48 -3.80 -10.03
CA GLY A 114 4.10 -3.63 -9.60
C GLY A 114 3.39 -2.40 -10.18
N GLU A 115 4.08 -1.26 -10.23
CA GLU A 115 3.50 0.06 -10.54
C GLU A 115 3.99 0.65 -11.87
N GLY A 116 4.94 -0.03 -12.53
CA GLY A 116 5.54 0.40 -13.78
C GLY A 116 4.79 -0.10 -15.02
N SER A 117 4.94 0.64 -16.11
CA SER A 117 4.41 0.32 -17.43
C SER A 117 5.49 0.56 -18.48
N PHE A 118 5.69 -0.42 -19.36
CA PHE A 118 6.55 -0.29 -20.54
C PHE A 118 5.65 -0.24 -21.77
N THR A 119 5.61 0.92 -22.40
CA THR A 119 4.73 1.19 -23.54
C THR A 119 5.53 1.76 -24.71
N ASN A 120 4.86 1.89 -25.85
CA ASN A 120 5.37 2.65 -26.98
C ASN A 120 4.34 3.67 -27.44
N PHE A 121 4.81 4.87 -27.78
CA PHE A 121 4.02 5.85 -28.50
C PHE A 121 4.45 5.85 -29.95
N THR A 122 3.47 5.73 -30.84
CA THR A 122 3.68 5.87 -32.28
C THR A 122 3.10 7.21 -32.72
N ARG A 123 3.92 8.04 -33.35
CA ARG A 123 3.49 9.31 -33.94
C ARG A 123 3.62 9.22 -35.45
N THR A 124 2.53 9.45 -36.17
CA THR A 124 2.53 9.52 -37.63
C THR A 124 2.82 10.95 -38.07
N ARG A 125 3.73 11.14 -39.02
CA ARG A 125 4.06 12.45 -39.60
C ARG A 125 4.37 12.34 -41.09
N LYS A 126 4.42 13.48 -41.77
CA LYS A 126 4.96 13.60 -43.13
C LYS A 126 6.44 14.01 -43.06
N ASN A 127 7.29 13.39 -43.88
CA ASN A 127 8.68 13.81 -44.05
C ASN A 127 8.79 14.93 -45.10
N THR A 128 10.01 15.38 -45.38
CA THR A 128 10.31 16.40 -46.40
C THR A 128 9.93 15.97 -47.82
N GLN A 129 9.80 14.67 -48.09
CA GLN A 129 9.33 14.11 -49.36
C GLN A 129 7.81 13.84 -49.40
N ASN A 130 7.06 14.32 -48.39
CA ASN A 130 5.60 14.10 -48.24
C ASN A 130 5.19 12.61 -48.07
N GLU A 131 6.13 11.76 -47.69
CA GLU A 131 5.89 10.36 -47.36
C GLU A 131 5.40 10.23 -45.92
N THR A 132 4.53 9.25 -45.68
CA THR A 132 4.04 8.96 -44.32
C THR A 132 5.07 8.15 -43.56
N VAL A 133 5.57 8.70 -42.45
CA VAL A 133 6.55 8.05 -41.57
C VAL A 133 5.94 7.87 -40.18
N LYS A 134 6.31 6.80 -39.48
CA LYS A 134 5.94 6.52 -38.10
C LYS A 134 7.16 6.65 -37.20
N ASP A 135 7.13 7.60 -36.29
CA ASP A 135 8.12 7.75 -35.23
C ASP A 135 7.69 6.85 -34.06
N LEU A 136 8.58 5.97 -33.61
CA LEU A 136 8.36 5.10 -32.46
C LEU A 136 9.14 5.66 -31.26
N THR A 137 8.45 5.86 -30.14
CA THR A 137 9.07 6.23 -28.85
C THR A 137 8.78 5.14 -27.84
N LEU A 138 9.83 4.54 -27.28
CA LEU A 138 9.69 3.63 -26.15
C LEU A 138 9.58 4.45 -24.86
N VAL A 139 8.60 4.14 -24.02
CA VAL A 139 8.35 4.87 -22.77
C VAL A 139 8.22 3.91 -21.62
N MET A 140 8.93 4.22 -20.54
CA MET A 140 8.72 3.62 -19.23
C MET A 140 8.03 4.66 -18.35
N GLU A 141 6.91 4.27 -17.75
CA GLU A 141 6.14 5.10 -16.83
C GLU A 141 6.03 4.39 -15.49
N VAL A 142 6.07 5.13 -14.40
CA VAL A 142 5.77 4.61 -13.06
C VAL A 142 4.73 5.53 -12.46
N SER A 143 3.61 4.96 -12.04
CA SER A 143 2.51 5.72 -11.44
C SER A 143 2.48 5.53 -9.93
N GLN A 144 2.06 6.56 -9.20
CA GLN A 144 1.85 6.47 -7.76
C GLN A 144 0.85 7.54 -7.31
N ASP A 145 0.18 7.29 -6.18
CA ASP A 145 -0.64 8.32 -5.52
C ASP A 145 0.22 9.54 -5.16
N SER A 146 -0.34 10.74 -5.37
CA SER A 146 0.28 12.02 -5.04
C SER A 146 0.87 12.11 -3.63
N LYS A 147 0.25 11.46 -2.63
CA LYS A 147 0.74 11.42 -1.24
C LYS A 147 2.12 10.75 -1.12
N ASP A 148 2.43 9.86 -2.06
CA ASP A 148 3.68 9.10 -2.16
C ASP A 148 4.57 9.58 -3.31
N GLY A 149 4.30 10.77 -3.88
CA GLY A 149 5.08 11.33 -4.99
C GLY A 149 6.57 11.56 -4.68
N TYR A 150 6.95 11.64 -3.40
CA TYR A 150 8.35 11.75 -2.98
C TYR A 150 9.21 10.54 -3.41
N ILE A 151 8.59 9.38 -3.63
CA ILE A 151 9.26 8.18 -4.17
C ILE A 151 9.67 8.38 -5.64
N LEU A 152 8.85 9.07 -6.43
CA LEU A 152 9.08 9.25 -7.86
C LEU A 152 10.17 10.31 -8.13
N ILE A 153 10.15 11.41 -7.38
CA ILE A 153 11.10 12.53 -7.54
C ILE A 153 12.56 12.07 -7.37
N LYS A 154 12.81 11.08 -6.51
CA LYS A 154 14.16 10.53 -6.31
C LYS A 154 14.62 9.60 -7.43
N THR A 155 13.70 8.91 -8.11
CA THR A 155 14.03 7.89 -9.11
C THR A 155 14.52 8.51 -10.43
N ILE A 156 14.21 9.78 -10.67
CA ILE A 156 14.53 10.50 -11.92
C ILE A 156 15.85 11.31 -11.82
N LEU A 157 16.37 11.56 -10.61
CA LEU A 157 17.54 12.42 -10.36
C LEU A 157 18.76 11.65 -9.80
N GLY A 158 18.81 10.34 -9.99
CA GLY A 158 19.94 9.48 -9.63
C GLY A 158 21.01 9.40 -10.71
#